data_AF-A0A2L0BJ22-F1
#
_entry.id   AF-A0A2L0BJ22-F1
#
_cell.length_a   1.000
_cell.length_b   1.000
_cell.length_c   1.000
_cell.angle_alpha   90.00
_cell.angle_beta   90.00
_cell.angle_gamma   90.00
#
_symmetry.space_group_name_H-M   'P 1'
#
loop_
_entity.id
_entity.type
_entity.pdbx_description
1 polymer ?
#
loop_
_entity_poly.entity_id
_entity_poly.type
_entity_poly.pdbx_seq_one_letter_code
_entity_poly.pdbx_strand_id
1 'polypeptide(L)'
;VRCVAQMVNSQASNIRSGWKNIFSVFHLAASDQEEAIVELAFQTTGKIITELYDKHFPSMIDSFQDAVKCLSEFACNARFPDTSMEAIRLVRQSAFHVHESPHLFAEFGGMENDVAVTEDDRVWVRGWFPLLFSLSCVVNRCKLDVRTRALTVLFEIIKTYGDSFHPHWWKDLFKILFRIFDNMKLPEQHTEKAEW
;
A
#
# COMPACT_ATOMS: atom_id res chain seq x y z
N VAL A 1 -16.88 -12.19 -2.64
CA VAL A 1 -15.62 -12.58 -1.94
C VAL A 1 -15.33 -14.07 -2.03
N ARG A 2 -16.18 -14.97 -1.51
CA ARG A 2 -15.92 -16.43 -1.52
C ARG A 2 -15.52 -17.03 -2.87
N CYS A 3 -16.25 -16.73 -3.94
CA CYS A 3 -15.92 -17.22 -5.29
C CYS A 3 -14.55 -16.73 -5.77
N VAL A 4 -14.21 -15.46 -5.53
CA VAL A 4 -12.90 -14.89 -5.89
C VAL A 4 -11.78 -15.51 -5.08
N ALA A 5 -11.98 -15.71 -3.77
CA ALA A 5 -11.01 -16.39 -2.91
C ALA A 5 -10.77 -17.85 -3.36
N GLN A 6 -11.83 -18.58 -3.71
CA GLN A 6 -11.71 -19.93 -4.27
C GLN A 6 -10.99 -19.93 -5.61
N MET A 7 -11.27 -18.97 -6.49
CA MET A 7 -10.59 -18.83 -7.78
C MET A 7 -9.09 -18.61 -7.59
N VAL A 8 -8.68 -17.70 -6.69
CA VAL A 8 -7.25 -17.50 -6.36
C VAL A 8 -6.65 -18.79 -5.81
N ASN A 9 -7.32 -19.45 -4.86
CA ASN A 9 -6.78 -20.65 -4.21
C ASN A 9 -6.62 -21.85 -5.15
N SER A 10 -7.48 -21.98 -6.16
CA SER A 10 -7.51 -23.14 -7.06
C SER A 10 -6.86 -22.89 -8.42
N GLN A 11 -6.82 -21.64 -8.88
CA GLN A 11 -6.45 -21.30 -10.26
C GLN A 11 -5.38 -20.21 -10.36
N ALA A 12 -4.71 -19.81 -9.26
CA ALA A 12 -3.72 -18.72 -9.27
C ALA A 12 -2.71 -18.78 -10.43
N SER A 13 -2.15 -19.97 -10.72
CA SER A 13 -1.17 -20.16 -11.81
C SER A 13 -1.76 -19.97 -13.21
N ASN A 14 -3.08 -20.04 -13.36
CA ASN A 14 -3.81 -19.87 -14.62
C ASN A 14 -4.34 -18.45 -14.84
N ILE A 15 -4.27 -17.59 -13.82
CA ILE A 15 -4.74 -16.20 -13.91
C ILE A 15 -3.67 -15.34 -14.58
N ARG A 16 -3.85 -15.08 -15.87
CA ARG A 16 -2.95 -14.22 -16.66
C ARG A 16 -3.36 -12.74 -16.66
N SER A 17 -4.64 -12.48 -16.37
CA SER A 17 -5.23 -11.14 -16.30
C SER A 17 -6.38 -11.14 -15.29
N GLY A 18 -6.76 -9.95 -14.81
CA GLY A 18 -7.86 -9.79 -13.86
C GLY A 18 -7.43 -9.62 -12.40
N TRP A 19 -6.13 -9.60 -12.10
CA TRP A 19 -5.61 -9.32 -10.77
C TRP A 19 -6.10 -7.98 -10.20
N LYS A 20 -6.20 -6.93 -11.03
CA LYS A 20 -6.83 -5.66 -10.66
C LYS A 20 -8.26 -5.83 -10.14
N ASN A 21 -9.08 -6.63 -10.84
CA ASN A 21 -10.46 -6.90 -10.44
C ASN A 21 -10.53 -7.71 -9.15
N ILE A 22 -9.62 -8.66 -8.96
CA ILE A 22 -9.49 -9.44 -7.73
C ILE A 22 -9.21 -8.50 -6.54
N PHE A 23 -8.19 -7.64 -6.66
CA PHE A 23 -7.88 -6.66 -5.62
C PHE A 23 -8.98 -5.62 -5.43
N SER A 24 -9.71 -5.23 -6.48
CA SER A 24 -10.88 -4.35 -6.36
C SER A 24 -11.99 -4.99 -5.51
N VAL A 25 -12.28 -6.28 -5.70
CA VAL A 25 -13.24 -7.02 -4.87
C VAL A 25 -12.77 -7.11 -3.42
N PHE A 26 -11.49 -7.39 -3.19
CA PHE A 26 -10.94 -7.45 -1.83
C PHE A 26 -10.86 -6.08 -1.18
N HIS A 27 -10.59 -5.01 -1.92
CA HIS A 27 -10.62 -3.64 -1.43
C HIS A 27 -12.01 -3.24 -0.96
N LEU A 28 -13.06 -3.57 -1.71
CA LEU A 28 -14.43 -3.35 -1.27
C LEU A 28 -14.72 -4.13 0.03
N ALA A 29 -14.34 -5.40 0.06
CA ALA A 29 -14.51 -6.28 1.21
C ALA A 29 -13.70 -5.83 2.45
N ALA A 30 -12.57 -5.13 2.26
CA ALA A 30 -11.72 -4.66 3.35
C ALA A 30 -12.43 -3.65 4.26
N SER A 31 -13.40 -2.92 3.72
CA SER A 31 -14.22 -1.93 4.46
C SER A 31 -15.51 -2.51 5.06
N ASP A 32 -15.75 -3.82 4.88
CA ASP A 32 -16.95 -4.49 5.39
C ASP A 32 -16.95 -4.57 6.93
N GLN A 33 -18.14 -4.77 7.50
CA GLN A 33 -18.34 -4.92 8.94
C GLN A 33 -18.39 -6.38 9.37
N GLU A 34 -18.73 -7.29 8.44
CA GLU A 34 -18.81 -8.71 8.70
C GLU A 34 -17.41 -9.33 8.74
N GLU A 35 -17.01 -9.79 9.93
CA GLU A 35 -15.67 -10.37 10.17
C GLU A 35 -15.33 -11.48 9.18
N ALA A 36 -16.26 -12.39 8.91
CA ALA A 36 -16.03 -13.50 7.98
C ALA A 36 -15.76 -13.04 6.53
N ILE A 37 -16.25 -11.87 6.13
CA ILE A 37 -15.99 -11.30 4.80
C ILE A 37 -14.60 -10.68 4.77
N VAL A 38 -14.28 -9.86 5.78
CA VAL A 38 -12.99 -9.16 5.92
C VAL A 38 -11.86 -10.17 6.06
N GLU A 39 -12.02 -11.15 6.96
CA GLU A 39 -11.02 -12.18 7.23
C GLU A 39 -10.72 -13.01 5.98
N LEU A 40 -11.74 -13.47 5.25
CA LEU A 40 -11.54 -14.26 4.03
C LEU A 40 -10.81 -13.45 2.94
N ALA A 41 -11.19 -12.18 2.76
CA ALA A 41 -10.53 -11.30 1.81
C ALA A 41 -9.09 -11.02 2.23
N PHE A 42 -8.85 -10.81 3.52
CA PHE A 42 -7.53 -10.51 4.07
C PHE A 42 -6.59 -11.72 3.99
N GLN A 43 -7.03 -12.91 4.41
CA GLN A 43 -6.25 -14.14 4.30
C GLN A 43 -5.85 -14.43 2.85
N THR A 44 -6.79 -14.24 1.92
CA THR A 44 -6.50 -14.43 0.49
C THR A 44 -5.51 -13.38 -0.02
N THR A 45 -5.67 -12.12 0.38
CA THR A 45 -4.73 -11.02 0.05
C THR A 45 -3.35 -11.32 0.60
N GLY A 46 -3.26 -11.73 1.88
CA GLY A 46 -2.02 -12.16 2.53
C GLY A 46 -1.32 -13.24 1.74
N LYS A 47 -2.02 -14.33 1.38
CA LYS A 47 -1.48 -15.40 0.54
C LYS A 47 -0.95 -14.89 -0.81
N ILE A 48 -1.64 -13.96 -1.47
CA ILE A 48 -1.17 -13.39 -2.73
C ILE A 48 0.18 -12.70 -2.51
N ILE A 49 0.30 -11.84 -1.49
CA ILE A 49 1.52 -11.09 -1.19
C ILE A 49 2.65 -12.00 -0.69
N THR A 50 2.36 -13.00 0.15
CA THR A 50 3.39 -13.81 0.80
C THR A 50 3.83 -15.05 0.03
N GLU A 51 3.01 -15.55 -0.90
CA GLU A 51 3.32 -16.78 -1.65
C GLU A 51 3.31 -16.58 -3.15
N LEU A 52 2.32 -15.85 -3.68
CA LEU A 52 2.16 -15.73 -5.13
C LEU A 52 3.10 -14.69 -5.71
N TYR A 53 3.36 -13.59 -5.01
CA TYR A 53 4.33 -12.59 -5.47
C TYR A 53 5.70 -13.26 -5.67
N ASP A 54 6.19 -14.05 -4.72
CA ASP A 54 7.46 -14.78 -4.89
C ASP A 54 7.55 -15.66 -6.14
N LYS A 55 6.42 -16.19 -6.62
CA LYS A 55 6.38 -17.14 -7.75
C LYS A 55 5.98 -16.52 -9.08
N HIS A 56 5.14 -15.50 -9.04
CA HIS A 56 4.36 -15.02 -10.19
C HIS A 56 4.25 -13.48 -10.23
N PHE A 57 5.13 -12.75 -9.53
CA PHE A 57 5.11 -11.28 -9.53
C PHE A 57 5.04 -10.65 -10.94
N PRO A 58 5.82 -11.11 -11.95
CA PRO A 58 5.75 -10.52 -13.29
C PRO A 58 4.36 -10.52 -13.93
N SER A 59 3.53 -11.55 -13.68
CA SER A 59 2.16 -11.61 -14.19
C SER A 59 1.15 -10.78 -13.39
N MET A 60 1.57 -10.20 -12.26
CA MET A 60 0.73 -9.43 -11.34
C MET A 60 1.15 -7.96 -11.22
N ILE A 61 2.25 -7.57 -11.88
CA ILE A 61 2.85 -6.23 -11.76
C ILE A 61 1.85 -5.11 -12.07
N ASP A 62 0.93 -5.36 -13.00
CA ASP A 62 -0.10 -4.41 -13.41
C ASP A 62 -1.04 -4.03 -12.26
N SER A 63 -1.23 -4.95 -11.30
CA SER A 63 -2.14 -4.84 -10.16
C SER A 63 -1.48 -4.42 -8.85
N PHE A 64 -0.17 -4.13 -8.86
CA PHE A 64 0.58 -3.78 -7.65
C PHE A 64 -0.04 -2.60 -6.88
N GLN A 65 -0.46 -1.54 -7.60
CA GLN A 65 -1.09 -0.38 -6.98
C GLN A 65 -2.45 -0.73 -6.36
N ASP A 66 -3.23 -1.60 -7.00
CA ASP A 66 -4.51 -2.09 -6.47
C ASP A 66 -4.30 -2.91 -5.20
N ALA A 67 -3.24 -3.71 -5.15
CA ALA A 67 -2.85 -4.47 -3.97
C ALA A 67 -2.48 -3.57 -2.79
N VAL A 68 -1.63 -2.57 -3.03
CA VAL A 68 -1.25 -1.56 -2.02
C VAL A 68 -2.48 -0.80 -1.52
N LYS A 69 -3.38 -0.39 -2.42
CA LYS A 69 -4.63 0.28 -2.05
C LYS A 69 -5.56 -0.63 -1.23
N CYS A 70 -5.63 -1.91 -1.59
CA CYS A 70 -6.40 -2.92 -0.86
C CYS A 70 -5.85 -3.09 0.57
N LEU A 71 -4.54 -3.24 0.73
CA LEU A 71 -3.88 -3.33 2.05
C LEU A 71 -4.09 -2.06 2.89
N SER A 72 -4.02 -0.88 2.28
CA SER A 72 -4.31 0.39 2.96
C SER A 72 -5.74 0.45 3.50
N GLU A 73 -6.71 -0.12 2.79
CA GLU A 73 -8.09 -0.17 3.25
C GLU A 73 -8.29 -1.14 4.42
N PHE A 74 -7.63 -2.31 4.40
CA PHE A 74 -7.58 -3.21 5.57
C PHE A 74 -6.93 -2.51 6.78
N ALA A 75 -5.85 -1.76 6.57
CA ALA A 75 -5.20 -0.96 7.60
C ALA A 75 -6.11 0.13 8.18
N CYS A 76 -7.06 0.64 7.40
CA CYS A 76 -8.00 1.68 7.83
C CYS A 76 -9.30 1.15 8.44
N ASN A 77 -9.55 -0.17 8.44
CA ASN A 77 -10.75 -0.72 9.05
C ASN A 77 -10.61 -0.81 10.58
N ALA A 78 -11.08 0.24 11.27
CA ALA A 78 -10.95 0.41 12.72
C ALA A 78 -11.68 -0.66 13.57
N ARG A 79 -12.45 -1.58 12.96
CA ARG A 79 -13.10 -2.71 13.64
C ARG A 79 -12.15 -3.88 13.87
N PHE A 80 -11.11 -4.02 13.05
CA PHE A 80 -10.21 -5.17 13.04
C PHE A 80 -8.75 -4.73 13.21
N PRO A 81 -8.35 -4.27 14.42
CA PRO A 81 -7.01 -3.70 14.65
C PRO A 81 -5.87 -4.69 14.36
N ASP A 82 -6.05 -5.99 14.63
CA ASP A 82 -5.05 -7.01 14.31
C ASP A 82 -4.84 -7.13 12.79
N THR A 83 -5.93 -7.17 12.04
CA THR A 83 -5.92 -7.11 10.57
C THR A 83 -5.23 -5.84 10.09
N SER A 84 -5.46 -4.69 10.75
CA SER A 84 -4.82 -3.45 10.37
C SER A 84 -3.30 -3.47 10.56
N MET A 85 -2.81 -4.06 11.66
CA MET A 85 -1.38 -4.19 11.94
C MET A 85 -0.71 -5.14 10.96
N GLU A 86 -1.36 -6.26 10.64
CA GLU A 86 -0.84 -7.24 9.68
C GLU A 86 -0.88 -6.69 8.25
N ALA A 87 -1.89 -5.89 7.89
CA ALA A 87 -1.93 -5.19 6.61
C ALA A 87 -0.73 -4.25 6.43
N ILE A 88 -0.36 -3.49 7.48
CA ILE A 88 0.85 -2.65 7.46
C ILE A 88 2.12 -3.50 7.30
N ARG A 89 2.19 -4.69 7.93
CA ARG A 89 3.31 -5.62 7.73
C ARG A 89 3.40 -6.08 6.27
N LEU A 90 2.26 -6.38 5.64
CA LEU A 90 2.20 -6.75 4.22
C LEU A 90 2.58 -5.59 3.29
N VAL A 91 2.23 -4.34 3.61
CA VAL A 91 2.70 -3.17 2.85
C VAL A 91 4.24 -3.07 2.90
N ARG A 92 4.85 -3.32 4.07
CA ARG A 92 6.31 -3.41 4.19
C ARG A 92 6.90 -4.52 3.33
N GLN A 93 6.24 -5.68 3.28
CA GLN A 93 6.66 -6.79 2.44
C GLN A 93 6.55 -6.44 0.94
N SER A 94 5.51 -5.71 0.53
CA SER A 94 5.40 -5.22 -0.85
C SER A 94 6.58 -4.33 -1.27
N ALA A 95 7.21 -3.61 -0.34
CA ALA A 95 8.39 -2.79 -0.64
C ALA A 95 9.61 -3.63 -1.07
N PHE A 96 9.74 -4.85 -0.55
CA PHE A 96 10.79 -5.79 -0.98
C PHE A 96 10.67 -6.09 -2.47
N HIS A 97 9.46 -6.34 -2.98
CA HIS A 97 9.26 -6.62 -4.41
C HIS A 97 9.54 -5.41 -5.32
N VAL A 98 9.33 -4.18 -4.84
CA VAL A 98 9.73 -2.97 -5.58
C VAL A 98 11.25 -2.89 -5.69
N HIS A 99 11.97 -3.21 -4.61
CA HIS A 99 13.43 -3.18 -4.57
C HIS A 99 14.08 -4.31 -5.38
N GLU A 100 13.56 -5.53 -5.28
CA GLU A 100 14.14 -6.70 -5.95
C GLU A 100 13.86 -6.74 -7.45
N SER A 101 12.77 -6.11 -7.90
CA SER A 101 12.33 -6.20 -9.29
C SER A 101 11.99 -4.83 -9.92
N PRO A 102 12.87 -3.82 -9.83
CA PRO A 102 12.61 -2.48 -10.37
C PRO A 102 12.43 -2.51 -11.89
N HIS A 103 13.14 -3.41 -12.59
CA HIS A 103 13.01 -3.62 -14.03
C HIS A 103 11.57 -3.95 -14.45
N LEU A 104 10.83 -4.75 -13.68
CA LEU A 104 9.43 -5.05 -13.99
C LEU A 104 8.56 -3.79 -13.96
N PHE A 105 8.82 -2.87 -13.04
CA PHE A 105 8.08 -1.60 -12.98
C PHE A 105 8.47 -0.64 -14.11
N ALA A 106 9.74 -0.65 -14.52
CA ALA A 106 10.26 0.18 -15.61
C ALA A 106 9.73 -0.27 -16.99
N GLU A 107 9.81 -1.58 -17.25
CA GLU A 107 9.52 -2.20 -18.55
C GLU A 107 8.03 -2.46 -18.79
N PHE A 108 7.20 -2.49 -17.74
CA PHE A 108 5.77 -2.74 -17.89
C PHE A 108 5.10 -1.68 -18.78
N GLY A 109 4.82 -1.99 -20.04
CA GLY A 109 4.08 -1.13 -20.95
C GLY A 109 2.58 -1.34 -20.75
N GLY A 110 1.91 -0.45 -20.02
CA GLY A 110 0.52 -0.70 -19.65
C GLY A 110 -0.29 0.49 -19.16
N MET A 111 0.28 1.70 -19.11
CA MET A 111 -0.51 2.92 -18.89
C MET A 111 -0.47 3.80 -20.14
N GLU A 112 -1.65 4.22 -20.61
CA GLU A 112 -1.81 5.04 -21.82
C GLU A 112 -1.05 6.40 -21.74
N ASN A 113 -0.57 6.79 -20.56
CA ASN A 113 0.19 8.01 -20.29
C ASN A 113 1.72 7.81 -20.20
N ASP A 114 2.25 6.63 -20.55
CA ASP A 114 3.68 6.28 -20.40
C ASP A 114 4.62 7.08 -21.31
N VAL A 115 4.10 7.78 -22.31
CA VAL A 115 4.89 8.52 -23.31
C VAL A 115 5.66 9.70 -22.69
N ALA A 116 5.24 10.19 -21.52
CA ALA A 116 5.85 11.35 -20.85
C ALA A 116 6.76 11.01 -19.66
N VAL A 117 6.85 9.74 -19.24
CA VAL A 117 7.58 9.32 -18.03
C VAL A 117 8.76 8.43 -18.42
N THR A 118 9.96 8.78 -17.94
CA THR A 118 11.18 7.97 -18.18
C THR A 118 11.02 6.58 -17.58
N GLU A 119 11.72 5.58 -18.13
CA GLU A 119 11.64 4.20 -17.62
C GLU A 119 12.01 4.10 -16.15
N ASP A 120 13.08 4.79 -15.73
CA ASP A 120 13.49 4.87 -14.32
C ASP A 120 12.36 5.46 -13.45
N ASP A 121 11.72 6.55 -13.89
CA ASP A 121 10.64 7.21 -13.15
C ASP A 121 9.38 6.36 -13.00
N ARG A 122 9.17 5.36 -13.86
CA ARG A 122 8.05 4.42 -13.71
C ARG A 122 8.19 3.57 -12.45
N VAL A 123 9.41 3.25 -12.01
CA VAL A 123 9.65 2.54 -10.73
C VAL A 123 9.12 3.37 -9.56
N TRP A 124 9.36 4.68 -9.60
CA TRP A 124 8.81 5.60 -8.61
C TRP A 124 7.30 5.70 -8.69
N VAL A 125 6.76 6.05 -9.85
CA VAL A 125 5.32 6.33 -10.03
C VAL A 125 4.47 5.10 -9.77
N ARG A 126 4.97 3.90 -10.05
CA ARG A 126 4.18 2.66 -10.00
C ARG A 126 4.47 1.79 -8.77
N GLY A 127 5.68 1.86 -8.22
CA GLY A 127 6.10 1.09 -7.06
C GLY A 127 6.17 1.94 -5.81
N TRP A 128 7.20 2.77 -5.71
CA TRP A 128 7.55 3.48 -4.47
C TRP A 128 6.52 4.52 -4.05
N PHE A 129 6.07 5.38 -4.97
CA PHE A 129 5.16 6.47 -4.65
C PHE A 129 3.79 5.97 -4.15
N PRO A 130 3.08 5.04 -4.82
CA PRO A 130 1.82 4.50 -4.32
C PRO A 130 1.98 3.84 -2.95
N LEU A 131 3.08 3.13 -2.71
CA LEU A 131 3.36 2.46 -1.45
C LEU A 131 3.55 3.47 -0.31
N LEU A 132 4.45 4.45 -0.48
CA LEU A 132 4.73 5.47 0.53
C LEU A 132 3.52 6.39 0.77
N PHE A 133 2.80 6.73 -0.29
CA PHE A 133 1.56 7.49 -0.20
C PHE A 133 0.47 6.71 0.56
N SER A 134 0.35 5.40 0.34
CA SER A 134 -0.63 4.58 1.07
C SER A 134 -0.37 4.56 2.58
N LEU A 135 0.89 4.46 3.00
CA LEU A 135 1.27 4.54 4.41
C LEU A 135 0.97 5.93 4.99
N SER A 136 1.24 7.00 4.23
CA SER A 136 0.84 8.36 4.61
C SER A 136 -0.67 8.49 4.81
N CYS A 137 -1.48 7.90 3.93
CA CYS A 137 -2.93 7.86 4.10
C CYS A 137 -3.35 7.14 5.39
N VAL A 138 -2.72 6.01 5.71
CA VAL A 138 -2.98 5.27 6.97
C VAL A 138 -2.63 6.13 8.19
N VAL A 139 -1.49 6.82 8.17
CA VAL A 139 -1.05 7.75 9.24
C VAL A 139 -2.04 8.90 9.44
N ASN A 140 -2.75 9.33 8.40
CA ASN A 140 -3.71 10.43 8.49
C ASN A 140 -5.15 9.98 8.83
N ARG A 141 -5.52 8.73 8.53
CA ARG A 141 -6.91 8.24 8.67
C ARG A 141 -7.18 7.40 9.91
N CYS A 142 -6.16 6.79 10.53
CA CYS A 142 -6.36 5.72 11.51
C CYS A 142 -6.24 6.16 12.99
N LYS A 143 -6.38 5.22 13.92
CA LYS A 143 -6.16 5.44 15.36
C LYS A 143 -4.66 5.46 15.71
N LEU A 144 -4.32 5.94 16.91
CA LEU A 144 -2.94 6.25 17.33
C LEU A 144 -1.95 5.09 17.17
N ASP A 145 -2.35 3.88 17.52
CA ASP A 145 -1.57 2.64 17.41
C ASP A 145 -1.22 2.32 15.95
N VAL A 146 -2.23 2.27 15.07
CA VAL A 146 -2.09 2.01 13.64
C VAL A 146 -1.29 3.12 12.96
N ARG A 147 -1.53 4.39 13.33
CA ARG A 147 -0.77 5.56 12.84
C ARG A 147 0.71 5.45 13.20
N THR A 148 1.01 5.17 14.46
CA THR A 148 2.38 5.00 14.94
C THR A 148 3.07 3.89 14.15
N ARG A 149 2.41 2.73 13.99
CA ARG A 149 2.99 1.61 13.25
C ARG A 149 3.23 1.92 11.78
N ALA A 150 2.26 2.56 11.10
CA ALA A 150 2.40 2.95 9.70
C ALA A 150 3.53 3.97 9.50
N LEU A 151 3.69 4.92 10.41
CA LEU A 151 4.78 5.90 10.38
C LEU A 151 6.14 5.24 10.58
N THR A 152 6.24 4.31 11.54
CA THR A 152 7.45 3.51 11.74
C THR A 152 7.83 2.75 10.47
N VAL A 153 6.88 2.03 9.86
CA VAL A 153 7.12 1.27 8.63
C VAL A 153 7.51 2.20 7.46
N LEU A 154 6.88 3.37 7.33
CA LEU A 154 7.24 4.35 6.31
C LEU A 154 8.71 4.77 6.44
N PHE A 155 9.17 5.12 7.64
CA PHE A 155 10.57 5.49 7.85
C PHE A 155 11.53 4.31 7.76
N GLU A 156 11.12 3.10 8.16
CA GLU A 156 11.91 1.87 7.95
C GLU A 156 12.17 1.64 6.47
N ILE A 157 11.15 1.79 5.61
CA ILE A 157 11.28 1.64 4.15
C ILE A 157 12.24 2.69 3.59
N ILE A 158 12.06 3.97 3.97
CA ILE A 158 12.95 5.05 3.51
C ILE A 158 14.39 4.80 3.95
N LYS A 159 14.61 4.37 5.19
CA LYS A 159 15.95 4.06 5.72
C LYS A 159 16.58 2.85 5.03
N THR A 160 15.79 1.85 4.68
CA THR A 160 16.29 0.59 4.11
C THR A 160 16.57 0.73 2.61
N TYR A 161 15.72 1.43 1.87
CA TYR A 161 15.77 1.47 0.41
C TYR A 161 16.07 2.85 -0.18
N GLY A 162 16.13 3.90 0.64
CA GLY A 162 16.31 5.29 0.17
C GLY A 162 17.57 5.53 -0.65
N ASP A 163 18.63 4.73 -0.44
CA ASP A 163 19.86 4.79 -1.25
C ASP A 163 19.61 4.41 -2.73
N SER A 164 18.52 3.69 -3.01
CA SER A 164 18.10 3.35 -4.39
C SER A 164 17.24 4.44 -5.05
N PHE A 165 16.86 5.50 -4.32
CA PHE A 165 15.99 6.55 -4.86
C PHE A 165 16.80 7.61 -5.62
N HIS A 166 16.29 7.99 -6.79
CA HIS A 166 16.89 9.10 -7.52
C HIS A 166 16.73 10.44 -6.77
N PRO A 167 17.70 11.37 -6.90
CA PRO A 167 17.66 12.65 -6.20
C PRO A 167 16.37 13.46 -6.38
N HIS A 168 15.71 13.38 -7.55
CA HIS A 168 14.48 14.13 -7.80
C HIS A 168 13.23 13.49 -7.15
N TRP A 169 13.22 12.18 -6.91
CA TRP A 169 12.11 11.50 -6.22
C TRP A 169 11.96 11.95 -4.77
N TRP A 170 13.08 12.31 -4.12
CA TRP A 170 13.07 12.87 -2.78
C TRP A 170 12.21 14.12 -2.66
N LYS A 171 12.09 14.93 -3.72
CA LYS A 171 11.20 16.11 -3.71
C LYS A 171 9.74 15.72 -3.53
N ASP A 172 9.28 14.65 -4.15
CA ASP A 172 7.92 14.16 -3.99
C ASP A 172 7.74 13.44 -2.65
N LEU A 173 8.74 12.69 -2.21
CA LEU A 173 8.75 12.09 -0.87
C LEU A 173 8.63 13.14 0.23
N PHE A 174 9.38 14.24 0.15
CA PHE A 174 9.30 15.32 1.13
C PHE A 174 7.92 15.95 1.16
N LYS A 175 7.22 16.10 0.03
CA LYS A 175 5.82 16.55 0.02
C LYS A 175 4.91 15.60 0.80
N ILE A 176 5.12 14.29 0.69
CA ILE A 176 4.37 13.28 1.47
C ILE A 176 4.68 13.44 2.96
N LEU A 177 5.97 13.51 3.32
CA LEU A 177 6.42 13.65 4.71
C LEU A 177 5.90 14.93 5.36
N PHE A 178 6.07 16.07 4.69
CA PHE A 178 5.60 17.35 5.22
C PHE A 178 4.10 17.37 5.44
N ARG A 179 3.30 16.77 4.54
CA ARG A 179 1.84 16.66 4.75
C ARG A 179 1.47 15.86 6.00
N ILE A 180 2.23 14.81 6.34
CA ILE A 180 2.02 14.05 7.57
C ILE A 180 2.21 14.93 8.80
N PHE A 181 3.24 15.78 8.81
CA PHE A 181 3.57 16.63 9.95
C PHE A 181 2.78 17.96 9.98
N ASP A 182 2.36 18.49 8.84
CA ASP A 182 1.51 19.67 8.77
C ASP A 182 0.10 19.38 9.32
N ASN A 183 -0.43 18.18 9.06
CA ASN A 183 -1.69 17.73 9.69
C ASN A 183 -1.56 17.53 11.23
N MET A 184 -0.34 17.47 11.76
CA MET A 184 -0.07 17.42 13.20
C MET A 184 0.04 18.81 13.85
N LYS A 185 0.03 19.89 13.06
CA LYS A 185 -0.12 21.26 13.59
C LYS A 185 -1.55 21.42 14.08
N LEU A 186 -1.75 21.19 15.38
CA LEU A 186 -2.95 21.62 16.11
C LEU A 186 -3.23 23.10 15.78
N PRO A 187 -4.49 23.54 15.67
CA PRO A 187 -4.77 24.97 15.69
C PRO A 187 -4.25 25.53 17.02
N GLU A 188 -3.25 26.40 16.95
CA GLU A 188 -2.91 27.33 18.03
C GLU A 188 -4.12 28.25 18.25
N GLN A 189 -5.16 27.80 18.96
CA GLN A 189 -6.23 28.62 19.52
C GLN A 189 -7.27 27.74 20.24
N HIS A 190 -6.90 27.21 21.40
CA HIS A 190 -7.85 27.06 22.50
C HIS A 190 -7.28 27.81 23.69
N THR A 191 -7.60 29.10 23.72
CA THR A 191 -7.78 29.98 24.87
C THR A 191 -7.34 29.39 26.22
N GLU A 192 -6.08 29.59 26.59
CA GLU A 192 -5.77 29.77 28.00
C GLU A 192 -6.45 31.07 28.41
N LYS A 193 -7.61 30.93 29.07
CA LYS A 193 -8.12 31.99 29.92
C LYS A 193 -7.03 32.25 30.94
N ALA A 194 -6.32 33.36 30.78
CA ALA A 194 -5.55 33.97 31.85
C ALA A 194 -6.55 34.28 32.97
N GLU A 195 -6.57 33.43 33.99
CA GLU A 195 -6.95 33.89 35.31
C GLU A 195 -5.85 34.85 35.79
N TRP A 196 -6.30 35.90 36.48
CA TRP A 196 -5.55 36.97 37.16
C TRP A 196 -5.13 38.16 36.29
#